data_AF-A0A5E4L9Y3-F1
#
_entry.id   AF-A0A5E4L9Y3-F1
#
_cell.length_a   1.000
_cell.length_b   1.000
_cell.length_c   1.000
_cell.angle_alpha   90.00
_cell.angle_beta   90.00
_cell.angle_gamma   90.00
#
_symmetry.space_group_name_H-M   'P 1'
#
loop_
_entity.id
_entity.type
_entity.pdbx_description
1 polymer ?
#
loop_
_entity_poly.entity_id
_entity_poly.type
_entity_poly.pdbx_seq_one_letter_code
_entity_poly.pdbx_strand_id
1 'polypeptide(L)'
;MQNIHTLPINFKKHAALMLIERFELSLDEVKHYIKTAKIIKSVEKDGNTGILQSTIGDSKIRFVYTIRQKALWIITVEECK
;
A
#
# COMPACT_ATOMS: atom_id res chain seq x y z
N MET A 1 -3.36 -17.26 -7.69
CA MET A 1 -3.04 -16.13 -6.79
C MET A 1 -3.75 -14.90 -7.34
N GLN A 2 -4.58 -14.21 -6.55
CA GLN A 2 -5.33 -13.05 -7.05
C GLN A 2 -4.35 -11.92 -7.38
N ASN A 3 -4.46 -11.29 -8.55
CA ASN A 3 -3.59 -10.18 -8.92
C ASN A 3 -4.00 -8.94 -8.10
N ILE A 4 -3.26 -8.67 -7.03
CA ILE A 4 -3.59 -7.60 -6.08
C ILE A 4 -3.44 -6.20 -6.69
N HIS A 5 -2.61 -6.05 -7.73
CA HIS A 5 -2.34 -4.75 -8.36
C HIS A 5 -3.49 -4.31 -9.29
N THR A 6 -4.41 -5.20 -9.62
CA THR A 6 -5.61 -4.87 -10.41
C THR A 6 -6.81 -4.51 -9.54
N LEU A 7 -6.70 -4.65 -8.21
CA LEU A 7 -7.81 -4.35 -7.31
C LEU A 7 -7.97 -2.84 -7.11
N PRO A 8 -9.20 -2.34 -6.86
CA PRO A 8 -9.41 -0.99 -6.36
C PRO A 8 -8.59 -0.77 -5.08
N ILE A 9 -7.90 0.37 -5.02
CA ILE A 9 -7.02 0.73 -3.90
C ILE A 9 -7.74 1.76 -3.04
N ASN A 10 -7.93 1.41 -1.76
CA ASN A 10 -8.51 2.28 -0.74
C ASN A 10 -7.50 2.49 0.39
N PHE A 11 -7.61 3.63 1.06
CA PHE A 11 -6.72 4.01 2.16
C PHE A 11 -7.53 4.16 3.44
N LYS A 12 -7.01 3.66 4.57
CA LYS A 12 -7.48 4.12 5.87
C LYS A 12 -7.06 5.57 6.09
N LYS A 13 -7.88 6.34 6.82
CA LYS A 13 -7.67 7.78 7.04
C LYS A 13 -6.25 8.10 7.52
N HIS A 14 -5.74 7.35 8.49
CA HIS A 14 -4.40 7.58 9.03
C HIS A 14 -3.27 7.27 8.03
N ALA A 15 -3.41 6.22 7.22
CA ALA A 15 -2.45 5.93 6.15
C ALA A 15 -2.45 7.05 5.10
N ALA A 16 -3.64 7.52 4.69
CA ALA A 16 -3.76 8.63 3.75
C ALA A 16 -3.11 9.91 4.30
N LEU A 17 -3.38 10.27 5.56
CA LEU A 17 -2.77 11.44 6.20
C LEU A 17 -1.24 11.32 6.26
N MET A 18 -0.71 10.15 6.63
CA MET A 18 0.74 9.95 6.66
C MET A 18 1.38 10.16 5.27
N LEU A 19 0.75 9.64 4.21
CA LEU A 19 1.24 9.80 2.84
C LEU A 19 1.23 11.26 2.38
N ILE A 20 0.17 12.00 2.73
CA ILE A 20 0.02 13.41 2.33
C ILE A 20 0.92 14.32 3.16
N GLU A 21 0.90 14.18 4.49
CA GLU A 21 1.57 15.12 5.40
C GLU A 21 3.06 14.83 5.57
N ARG A 22 3.47 13.56 5.57
CA ARG A 22 4.88 13.19 5.83
C ARG A 22 5.68 12.96 4.56
N PHE A 23 5.05 12.42 3.52
CA PHE A 23 5.72 12.12 2.26
C PHE A 23 5.37 13.12 1.16
N GLU A 24 4.49 14.09 1.43
CA GLU A 24 4.07 15.13 0.47
C GLU A 24 3.51 14.55 -0.85
N LEU A 25 2.89 13.36 -0.79
CA LEU A 25 2.35 12.66 -1.96
C LEU A 25 0.84 12.84 -2.09
N SER A 26 0.36 12.97 -3.33
CA SER A 26 -1.05 12.80 -3.62
C SER A 26 -1.45 11.31 -3.57
N LEU A 27 -2.70 11.03 -3.21
CA LEU A 27 -3.18 9.64 -3.17
C LEU A 27 -3.17 8.97 -4.55
N ASP A 28 -3.25 9.73 -5.63
CA ASP A 28 -3.20 9.18 -6.99
C ASP A 28 -1.78 8.78 -7.40
N GLU A 29 -0.76 9.56 -7.01
CA GLU A 29 0.65 9.15 -7.14
C GLU A 29 0.91 7.88 -6.31
N VAL A 30 0.41 7.83 -5.08
CA VAL A 30 0.58 6.64 -4.23
C VAL A 30 -0.07 5.40 -4.85
N LYS A 31 -1.25 5.53 -5.46
CA LYS A 31 -1.88 4.42 -6.21
C LYS A 31 -0.98 3.94 -7.35
N HIS A 32 -0.29 4.85 -8.05
CA HIS A 32 0.68 4.47 -9.08
C HIS A 32 1.82 3.64 -8.49
N TYR A 33 2.42 4.10 -7.39
CA TYR A 33 3.49 3.35 -6.70
C TYR A 33 3.03 1.97 -6.19
N ILE A 34 1.79 1.85 -5.70
CA ILE A 34 1.23 0.56 -5.22
C ILE A 34 1.00 -0.42 -6.37
N LYS A 35 0.61 0.06 -7.56
CA LYS A 35 0.39 -0.79 -8.75
C LYS A 35 1.68 -1.45 -9.26
N THR A 36 2.82 -0.81 -9.05
CA THR A 36 4.14 -1.31 -9.46
C THR A 36 4.98 -1.83 -8.29
N ALA A 37 4.44 -1.77 -7.06
CA ALA A 37 5.16 -2.15 -5.85
C ALA A 37 5.54 -3.64 -5.83
N LYS A 38 6.70 -3.94 -5.27
CA LYS A 38 7.14 -5.30 -5.02
C LYS A 38 6.31 -5.92 -3.89
N ILE A 39 5.81 -7.13 -4.11
CA ILE A 39 5.19 -7.93 -3.05
C ILE A 39 6.30 -8.49 -2.14
N ILE A 40 6.32 -8.07 -0.88
CA ILE A 40 7.23 -8.58 0.16
C ILE A 40 6.57 -9.71 0.94
N LYS A 41 5.28 -9.54 1.26
CA LYS A 41 4.46 -10.55 1.92
C LYS A 41 3.09 -10.58 1.26
N SER A 42 2.71 -11.72 0.68
CA SER A 42 1.39 -11.92 0.11
C SER A 42 0.34 -12.18 1.20
N VAL A 43 -0.93 -11.99 0.84
CA VAL A 43 -2.07 -12.35 1.69
C VAL A 43 -2.55 -13.74 1.26
N GLU A 44 -2.47 -14.72 2.15
CA GLU A 44 -2.92 -16.09 1.87
C GLU A 44 -4.41 -16.32 2.14
N LYS A 45 -5.00 -15.51 3.02
CA LYS A 45 -6.42 -15.59 3.44
C LYS A 45 -7.01 -14.19 3.62
N ASP A 46 -8.28 -14.03 3.29
CA ASP A 46 -9.00 -12.77 3.52
C ASP A 46 -8.92 -12.35 4.99
N GLY A 47 -8.64 -11.06 5.21
CA GLY A 47 -8.45 -10.49 6.55
C GLY A 47 -7.01 -10.53 7.08
N ASN A 48 -6.10 -11.32 6.48
CA ASN A 48 -4.68 -11.26 6.80
C ASN A 48 -4.02 -10.00 6.23
N THR A 49 -2.85 -9.67 6.76
CA THR A 49 -2.03 -8.54 6.32
C THR A 49 -0.90 -8.99 5.40
N GLY A 50 -0.77 -8.26 4.30
CA GLY A 50 0.33 -8.34 3.37
C GLY A 50 1.18 -7.08 3.42
N ILE A 51 2.32 -7.13 2.74
CA ILE A 51 3.28 -6.03 2.65
C ILE A 51 3.65 -5.84 1.18
N LEU A 52 3.41 -4.64 0.68
CA LEU A 52 3.98 -4.13 -0.56
C LEU A 52 5.14 -3.20 -0.24
N GLN A 53 6.12 -3.10 -1.13
CA GLN A 53 7.22 -2.16 -0.98
C GLN A 53 7.46 -1.42 -2.30
N SER A 54 7.61 -0.10 -2.21
CA SER A 54 8.03 0.73 -3.32
C SER A 54 9.15 1.66 -2.88
N THR A 55 9.89 2.18 -3.85
CA THR A 55 10.89 3.22 -3.62
C THR A 55 10.30 4.53 -4.11
N ILE A 56 10.26 5.54 -3.24
CA ILE A 56 9.76 6.87 -3.55
C ILE A 56 10.86 7.87 -3.19
N GLY A 57 11.44 8.52 -4.19
CA GLY A 57 12.68 9.27 -4.02
C GLY A 57 13.78 8.36 -3.48
N ASP A 58 14.43 8.79 -2.39
CA ASP A 58 15.47 8.02 -1.69
C ASP A 58 14.91 7.10 -0.59
N SER A 59 13.62 7.21 -0.28
CA SER A 59 12.99 6.43 0.79
C SER A 59 12.40 5.13 0.25
N LYS A 60 12.65 4.02 0.96
CA LYS A 60 11.92 2.76 0.76
C LYS A 60 10.69 2.75 1.64
N ILE A 61 9.53 2.63 1.03
CA ILE A 61 8.24 2.69 1.74
C ILE A 61 7.56 1.33 1.65
N ARG A 62 7.12 0.84 2.81
CA ARG A 62 6.28 -0.36 2.94
C ARG A 62 4.84 0.04 3.16
N PHE A 63 3.96 -0.58 2.39
CA PHE A 63 2.53 -0.46 2.52
C PHE A 63 1.98 -1.73 3.15
N VAL A 64 1.49 -1.63 4.38
CA VAL A 64 0.79 -2.73 5.03
C VAL A 64 -0.65 -2.71 4.53
N TYR A 65 -1.08 -3.82 3.93
CA TYR A 65 -2.40 -3.89 3.31
C TYR A 65 -3.18 -5.13 3.75
N THR A 66 -4.48 -5.09 3.54
CA THR A 66 -5.36 -6.28 3.58
C THR A 66 -6.28 -6.28 2.36
N ILE A 67 -6.77 -7.46 1.99
CA ILE A 67 -7.80 -7.59 0.95
C ILE A 67 -9.14 -7.79 1.65
N ARG A 68 -10.10 -6.91 1.35
CA ARG A 68 -11.46 -7.01 1.85
C ARG A 68 -12.42 -6.56 0.76
N GLN A 69 -13.51 -7.30 0.57
CA GLN A 69 -14.57 -6.96 -0.39
C GLN A 69 -14.02 -6.68 -1.80
N LYS A 70 -13.06 -7.50 -2.26
CA LYS A 70 -12.38 -7.35 -3.57
C LYS A 70 -11.65 -6.01 -3.75
N ALA A 71 -11.28 -5.33 -2.67
CA ALA A 71 -10.45 -4.13 -2.69
C ALA A 71 -9.19 -4.31 -1.83
N LEU A 72 -8.11 -3.67 -2.27
CA LEU A 72 -6.87 -3.55 -1.52
C LEU A 72 -7.00 -2.36 -0.57
N TRP A 73 -6.94 -2.62 0.73
CA TRP A 73 -7.00 -1.60 1.76
C TRP A 73 -5.62 -1.38 2.35
N ILE A 74 -5.05 -0.19 2.13
CA ILE A 74 -3.84 0.26 2.80
C ILE A 74 -4.20 0.61 4.24
N ILE A 75 -3.67 -0.19 5.17
CA ILE A 75 -3.91 -0.04 6.60
C ILE A 75 -2.96 1.01 7.13
N THR A 76 -1.65 0.82 6.96
CA THR A 76 -0.62 1.75 7.43
C THR A 76 0.55 1.76 6.46
N VAL A 77 1.43 2.75 6.63
CA VAL A 77 2.62 2.97 5.82
C VAL A 77 3.82 3.06 6.75
N GLU A 78 4.93 2.45 6.35
CA GLU A 78 6.17 2.43 7.11
C GLU A 78 7.34 2.86 6.22
N GLU A 79 8.17 3.77 6.74
CA GLU A 79 9.45 4.11 6.11
C GLU A 79 10.52 3.12 6.56
N CYS A 80 11.22 2.52 5.59
CA CYS A 80 12.35 1.65 5.84
C CYS A 80 13.63 2.48 5.78
N LYS A 81 14.38 2.49 6.90
CA LYS A 81 15.77 2.93 6.92
C LYS A 81 16.70 1.85 6.38
#